data_AF-A0A7W1BA65-F1
#
_entry.id   AF-A0A7W1BA65-F1
#
_cell.length_a   1.000
_cell.length_b   1.000
_cell.length_c   1.000
_cell.angle_alpha   90.00
_cell.angle_beta   90.00
_cell.angle_gamma   90.00
#
_symmetry.space_group_name_H-M   'P 1'
#
loop_
_entity.id
_entity.type
_entity.pdbx_description
1 polymer ?
#
loop_
_entity_poly.entity_id
_entity_poly.type
_entity_poly.pdbx_seq_one_letter_code
_entity_poly.pdbx_strand_id
1 'polypeptide(L)'
;MSSMHACEVCNAQVGELRRGRCWGCYARWVDARPVGVGARCITCSEKRRRVLKTVELFGNWKPMCFNCAGQLLTLDPMPATISELKIAVSRERRDRDRRFGKPDTRVFQYERRVGQRRAKRADETPDPLAKASPANDRNRWDLIEDDMIIEITVEDDTSGGPIDIGFDDLTQIRELIHELRPAELAG
;
A
#
# COMPACT_ATOMS: atom_id res chain seq x y z
N MET A 1 -18.97 -28.40 31.05
CA MET A 1 -19.44 -29.11 29.85
C MET A 1 -19.37 -28.14 28.70
N SER A 2 -18.47 -28.34 27.73
CA SER A 2 -18.40 -27.48 26.55
C SER A 2 -19.59 -27.79 25.64
N SER A 3 -20.42 -26.81 25.31
CA SER A 3 -21.51 -26.96 24.36
C SER A 3 -20.96 -27.23 22.96
N MET A 4 -21.42 -28.31 22.31
CA MET A 4 -21.10 -28.56 20.91
C MET A 4 -22.09 -27.80 20.02
N HIS A 5 -21.57 -27.17 18.97
CA HIS A 5 -22.36 -26.42 18.00
C HIS A 5 -22.03 -26.90 16.57
N ALA A 6 -23.02 -26.89 15.68
CA ALA A 6 -22.86 -27.29 14.28
C ALA A 6 -22.44 -26.10 13.41
N CYS A 7 -21.42 -26.28 12.57
CA CYS A 7 -21.00 -25.28 11.58
C CYS A 7 -22.03 -25.11 10.45
N GLU A 8 -22.44 -23.88 10.13
CA GLU A 8 -23.44 -23.61 9.08
C GLU A 8 -23.00 -23.99 7.65
N VAL A 9 -21.70 -24.16 7.41
CA VAL A 9 -21.14 -24.39 6.06
C VAL A 9 -20.86 -25.86 5.80
N CYS A 10 -20.28 -26.56 6.78
CA CYS A 10 -19.87 -27.95 6.63
C CYS A 10 -20.53 -28.91 7.60
N ASN A 11 -21.44 -28.43 8.48
CA ASN A 11 -22.15 -29.21 9.50
C ASN A 11 -21.25 -29.96 10.50
N ALA A 12 -19.96 -29.64 10.57
CA ALA A 12 -19.05 -30.20 11.58
C ALA A 12 -19.46 -29.74 12.98
N GLN A 13 -19.47 -30.68 13.94
CA GLN A 13 -19.70 -30.41 15.36
C GLN A 13 -18.39 -29.90 16.00
N VAL A 14 -18.40 -28.66 16.49
CA VAL A 14 -17.22 -28.00 17.09
C VAL A 14 -17.60 -27.32 18.41
N GLY A 15 -16.62 -27.19 19.32
CA GLY A 15 -16.85 -26.56 20.63
C GLY A 15 -16.96 -25.04 20.57
N GLU A 16 -16.44 -24.40 19.52
CA GLU A 16 -16.49 -22.95 19.34
C GLU A 16 -16.80 -22.63 17.86
N LEU A 17 -17.74 -21.70 17.65
CA LEU A 17 -18.07 -21.16 16.34
C LEU A 17 -17.72 -19.67 16.31
N ARG A 18 -17.13 -19.23 15.20
CA ARG A 18 -16.88 -17.81 14.93
C ARG A 18 -17.78 -17.36 13.81
N ARG A 19 -18.76 -16.50 14.13
CA ARG A 19 -19.80 -16.03 13.18
C ARG A 19 -20.52 -17.20 12.48
N GLY A 20 -20.94 -18.21 13.24
CA GLY A 20 -21.66 -19.40 12.74
C GLY A 20 -20.78 -20.45 12.02
N ARG A 21 -19.45 -20.23 11.95
CA ARG A 21 -18.54 -21.09 11.18
C ARG A 21 -17.49 -21.72 12.06
N CYS A 22 -17.10 -22.96 11.74
CA CYS A 22 -15.91 -23.59 12.31
C CYS A 22 -14.66 -22.84 11.83
N TRP A 23 -13.54 -23.01 12.55
CA TRP A 23 -12.28 -22.33 12.25
C TRP A 23 -11.83 -22.48 10.79
N GLY A 24 -11.91 -23.68 10.21
CA GLY A 24 -11.52 -23.94 8.82
C GLY A 24 -12.41 -23.23 7.79
N CYS A 25 -13.73 -23.25 7.98
CA CYS A 25 -14.65 -22.53 7.11
C CYS A 25 -14.54 -21.00 7.27
N TYR A 26 -14.29 -20.53 8.50
CA TYR A 26 -14.02 -19.13 8.77
C TYR A 26 -12.74 -18.66 8.08
N ALA A 27 -11.62 -19.38 8.23
CA ALA A 27 -10.35 -19.02 7.60
C ALA A 27 -10.46 -18.92 6.07
N ARG A 28 -11.06 -19.93 5.42
CA ARG A 28 -11.32 -19.92 3.97
C ARG A 28 -12.21 -18.75 3.56
N TRP A 29 -13.24 -18.45 4.34
CA TRP A 29 -14.11 -17.30 4.09
C TRP A 29 -13.35 -15.98 4.20
N VAL A 30 -12.50 -15.81 5.21
CA VAL A 30 -11.64 -14.63 5.39
C VAL A 30 -10.67 -14.46 4.22
N ASP A 31 -10.00 -15.53 3.80
CA ASP A 31 -9.02 -15.47 2.71
C ASP A 31 -9.67 -15.22 1.35
N ALA A 32 -10.92 -15.64 1.14
CA ALA A 32 -11.68 -15.40 -0.09
C ALA A 32 -12.27 -14.00 -0.20
N ARG A 33 -12.23 -13.17 0.85
CA ARG A 33 -12.85 -11.84 0.82
C ARG A 33 -12.14 -10.93 -0.19
N PRO A 34 -12.87 -10.29 -1.12
CA PRO A 34 -12.26 -9.37 -2.06
C PRO A 34 -11.79 -8.10 -1.35
N VAL A 35 -10.64 -7.60 -1.80
CA VAL A 35 -10.19 -6.25 -1.45
C VAL A 35 -10.77 -5.26 -2.46
N GLY A 36 -11.35 -4.16 -1.96
CA GLY A 36 -11.94 -3.10 -2.77
C GLY A 36 -10.95 -2.46 -3.75
N VAL A 37 -11.47 -1.94 -4.87
CA VAL A 37 -10.66 -1.21 -5.86
C VAL A 37 -10.10 0.06 -5.22
N GLY A 38 -8.84 0.39 -5.52
CA GLY A 38 -8.17 1.57 -4.93
C GLY A 38 -7.72 1.41 -3.48
N ALA A 39 -8.00 0.28 -2.83
CA ALA A 39 -7.54 0.01 -1.48
C ALA A 39 -6.00 0.05 -1.37
N ARG A 40 -5.52 0.44 -0.19
CA ARG A 40 -4.10 0.49 0.14
C ARG A 40 -3.89 -0.19 1.49
N CYS A 41 -2.75 -0.84 1.66
CA CYS A 41 -2.38 -1.39 2.97
C CYS A 41 -2.41 -0.29 4.03
N ILE A 42 -3.16 -0.47 5.11
CA ILE A 42 -3.30 0.53 6.19
C ILE A 42 -1.96 0.88 6.85
N THR A 43 -0.98 -0.02 6.80
CA THR A 43 0.32 0.13 7.46
C THR A 43 1.39 0.73 6.55
N CYS A 44 1.63 0.12 5.39
CA CYS A 44 2.75 0.46 4.51
C CYS A 44 2.34 1.12 3.19
N SER A 45 1.04 1.39 3.00
CA SER A 45 0.50 2.05 1.80
C SER A 45 0.72 1.32 0.48
N GLU A 46 1.05 0.03 0.51
CA GLU A 46 1.13 -0.85 -0.67
C GLU A 46 -0.21 -0.81 -1.45
N LYS A 47 -0.12 -0.62 -2.77
CA LYS A 47 -1.27 -0.44 -3.67
C LYS A 47 -1.54 -1.65 -4.56
N ARG A 48 -0.60 -2.58 -4.68
CA ARG A 48 -0.72 -3.75 -5.56
C ARG A 48 -1.84 -4.67 -5.05
N ARG A 49 -3.00 -4.66 -5.69
CA ARG A 49 -4.20 -5.41 -5.28
C ARG A 49 -3.93 -6.90 -5.04
N ARG A 50 -3.11 -7.54 -5.87
CA ARG A 50 -2.75 -8.96 -5.76
C ARG A 50 -2.01 -9.34 -4.48
N VAL A 51 -1.43 -8.38 -3.76
CA VAL A 51 -0.74 -8.63 -2.48
C VAL A 51 -1.54 -8.17 -1.27
N LEU A 52 -2.75 -7.62 -1.48
CA LEU A 52 -3.63 -7.17 -0.41
C LEU A 52 -4.60 -8.28 -0.02
N LYS A 53 -4.88 -8.36 1.29
CA LYS A 53 -5.95 -9.17 1.89
C LYS A 53 -6.72 -8.31 2.89
N THR A 54 -7.98 -8.65 3.15
CA THR A 54 -8.75 -8.03 4.24
C THR A 54 -8.45 -8.75 5.55
N VAL A 55 -8.16 -7.99 6.59
CA VAL A 55 -7.88 -8.51 7.94
C VAL A 55 -8.86 -7.88 8.93
N GLU A 56 -9.35 -8.66 9.88
CA GLU A 56 -10.18 -8.16 10.97
C GLU A 56 -9.27 -7.51 12.03
N LEU A 57 -9.36 -6.18 12.15
CA LEU A 57 -8.61 -5.34 13.07
C LEU A 57 -9.58 -4.44 13.83
N PHE A 58 -9.50 -4.44 15.17
CA PHE A 58 -10.33 -3.57 16.02
C PHE A 58 -11.84 -3.67 15.69
N GLY A 59 -12.33 -4.91 15.50
CA GLY A 59 -13.72 -5.19 15.14
C GLY A 59 -14.13 -4.83 13.70
N ASN A 60 -13.21 -4.30 12.89
CA ASN A 60 -13.48 -3.85 11.53
C ASN A 60 -12.60 -4.57 10.49
N TRP A 61 -13.08 -4.67 9.26
CA TRP A 61 -12.29 -5.20 8.15
C TRP A 61 -11.41 -4.10 7.54
N LYS A 62 -10.10 -4.28 7.57
CA LYS A 62 -9.13 -3.33 6.99
C LYS A 62 -8.25 -4.02 5.94
N PRO A 63 -7.89 -3.33 4.84
CA PRO A 63 -6.95 -3.85 3.85
C PRO A 63 -5.50 -3.82 4.39
N MET A 64 -4.81 -4.95 4.29
CA MET A 64 -3.39 -5.09 4.62
C MET A 64 -2.67 -5.90 3.55
N CYS A 65 -1.39 -5.65 3.32
CA CYS A 65 -0.59 -6.55 2.47
C CYS A 65 -0.23 -7.84 3.22
N PHE A 66 0.06 -8.93 2.49
CA PHE A 66 0.44 -10.21 3.09
C PHE A 66 1.58 -10.10 4.11
N ASN A 67 2.59 -9.28 3.83
CA ASN A 67 3.72 -9.09 4.74
C ASN A 67 3.28 -8.44 6.06
N CYS A 68 2.54 -7.32 6.01
CA CYS A 68 2.08 -6.65 7.23
C CYS A 68 1.07 -7.50 8.01
N ALA A 69 0.21 -8.24 7.31
CA ALA A 69 -0.73 -9.16 7.94
C ALA A 69 -0.01 -10.35 8.62
N GLY A 70 1.09 -10.83 8.04
CA GLY A 70 1.94 -11.87 8.66
C GLY A 70 2.57 -11.38 9.97
N GLN A 71 3.14 -10.16 9.99
CA GLN A 71 3.73 -9.62 11.22
C GLN A 71 2.70 -9.37 12.31
N LEU A 72 1.48 -8.96 11.94
CA LEU A 72 0.41 -8.73 12.90
C LEU A 72 0.16 -9.96 13.78
N LEU A 73 0.27 -11.17 13.22
CA LEU A 73 0.06 -12.43 13.94
C LEU A 73 1.19 -12.76 14.92
N THR A 74 2.35 -12.13 14.78
CA THR A 74 3.51 -12.32 15.66
C THR A 74 3.65 -11.25 16.73
N LEU A 75 2.79 -10.21 16.71
CA LEU A 75 2.79 -9.17 17.72
C LEU A 75 2.08 -9.65 18.99
N ASP A 76 2.83 -9.76 20.07
CA ASP A 76 2.32 -10.01 21.42
C ASP A 76 3.01 -9.03 22.40
N PRO A 77 2.28 -8.05 22.98
CA PRO A 77 0.83 -7.85 22.90
C PRO A 77 0.32 -7.26 21.58
N MET A 78 -0.95 -7.51 21.27
CA MET A 78 -1.65 -6.85 20.16
C MET A 78 -1.79 -5.34 20.44
N PRO A 79 -1.33 -4.46 19.53
CA PRO A 79 -1.46 -3.00 19.70
C PRO A 79 -2.93 -2.58 19.86
N ALA A 80 -3.20 -1.56 20.68
CA ALA A 80 -4.57 -1.09 20.93
C ALA A 80 -5.06 -0.11 19.86
N THR A 81 -4.12 0.54 19.15
CA THR A 81 -4.42 1.57 18.14
C THR A 81 -3.77 1.30 16.79
N ILE A 82 -4.35 1.87 15.72
CA ILE A 82 -3.80 1.76 14.36
C ILE A 82 -2.46 2.48 14.23
N SER A 83 -2.26 3.59 14.97
CA SER A 83 -1.00 4.32 15.03
C SER A 83 0.11 3.48 15.66
N GLU A 84 -0.15 2.83 16.78
CA GLU A 84 0.80 1.89 17.40
C GLU A 84 1.11 0.71 16.48
N LEU A 85 0.10 0.15 15.81
CA LEU A 85 0.30 -0.91 14.84
C LEU A 85 1.23 -0.47 13.69
N LYS A 86 1.06 0.77 13.20
CA LYS A 86 1.96 1.35 12.18
C LYS A 86 3.39 1.44 12.71
N ILE A 87 3.58 1.88 13.94
CA ILE A 87 4.91 1.99 14.56
C ILE A 87 5.54 0.60 14.75
N ALA A 88 4.80 -0.36 15.31
CA ALA A 88 5.28 -1.72 15.56
C ALA A 88 5.73 -2.42 14.27
N VAL A 89 4.88 -2.44 13.25
CA VAL A 89 5.18 -3.13 11.98
C VAL A 89 6.24 -2.37 11.16
N SER A 90 6.28 -1.04 11.21
CA SER A 90 7.30 -0.26 10.49
C SER A 90 8.69 -0.42 11.07
N ARG A 91 8.81 -0.51 12.40
CA ARG A 91 10.08 -0.80 13.09
C ARG A 91 10.61 -2.17 12.70
N GLU A 92 9.77 -3.20 12.78
CA GLU A 92 10.19 -4.56 12.46
C GLU A 92 10.66 -4.71 11.00
N ARG A 93 10.02 -4.01 10.05
CA ARG A 93 10.47 -4.00 8.66
C ARG A 93 11.90 -3.45 8.52
N ARG A 94 12.23 -2.38 9.25
CA ARG A 94 13.57 -1.78 9.24
C ARG A 94 14.59 -2.66 9.96
N ASP A 95 14.21 -3.28 11.07
CA ASP A 95 15.10 -4.16 11.82
C ASP A 95 15.41 -5.45 11.05
N ARG A 96 14.44 -5.98 10.29
CA ARG A 96 14.67 -7.12 9.40
C ARG A 96 15.53 -6.76 8.19
N ASP A 97 15.43 -5.54 7.68
CA ASP A 97 16.30 -5.02 6.59
C ASP A 97 17.72 -4.74 7.08
N ARG A 98 17.90 -4.42 8.37
CA ARG A 98 19.22 -4.27 8.97
C ARG A 98 19.89 -5.64 9.04
N ARG A 99 20.92 -5.83 8.22
CA ARG A 99 21.78 -7.03 8.22
C ARG A 99 22.71 -7.05 9.45
N PHE A 100 22.18 -6.89 10.65
CA PHE A 100 22.97 -7.05 11.87
C PHE A 100 23.29 -8.53 12.07
N GLY A 101 24.57 -8.86 12.14
CA GLY A 101 25.06 -10.20 12.49
C GLY A 101 24.96 -11.29 11.40
N LYS A 102 24.34 -11.03 10.25
CA LYS A 102 24.34 -12.00 9.14
C LYS A 102 25.69 -11.95 8.40
N PRO A 103 26.36 -13.10 8.18
CA PRO A 103 27.58 -13.13 7.36
C PRO A 103 27.26 -12.58 5.97
N ASP A 104 28.15 -11.75 5.43
CA ASP A 104 27.93 -11.14 4.14
C ASP A 104 27.90 -12.23 3.05
N THR A 105 26.72 -12.51 2.51
CA THR A 105 26.52 -13.56 1.49
C THR A 105 27.00 -13.14 0.10
N ARG A 106 27.58 -11.95 -0.04
CA ARG A 106 28.15 -11.49 -1.32
C ARG A 106 29.43 -12.25 -1.61
N VAL A 107 29.51 -12.82 -2.82
CA VAL A 107 30.67 -13.55 -3.34
C VAL A 107 31.91 -12.67 -3.41
N PHE A 108 31.75 -11.37 -3.66
CA PHE A 108 32.85 -10.40 -3.70
C PHE A 108 32.57 -9.25 -2.72
N GLN A 109 33.17 -9.30 -1.55
CA GLN A 109 33.01 -8.28 -0.50
C GLN A 109 33.55 -6.90 -0.92
N TYR A 110 34.53 -6.86 -1.82
CA TYR A 110 35.21 -5.65 -2.28
C TYR A 110 34.52 -4.94 -3.46
N GLU A 111 33.56 -5.57 -4.12
CA GLU A 111 32.90 -4.99 -5.30
C GLU A 111 31.73 -4.06 -4.89
N ARG A 112 32.00 -3.15 -3.95
CA ARG A 112 31.04 -2.10 -3.61
C ARG A 112 31.03 -1.05 -4.72
N ARG A 113 30.06 -1.16 -5.63
CA ARG A 113 29.52 0.00 -6.40
C ARG A 113 28.90 1.10 -5.51
N VAL A 114 29.00 0.98 -4.19
CA VAL A 114 28.51 1.96 -3.21
C VAL A 114 29.54 3.09 -2.98
N GLY A 115 30.84 2.83 -3.22
CA GLY A 115 31.89 3.86 -3.12
C GLY A 115 31.86 4.85 -4.29
N GLN A 116 31.57 4.39 -5.51
CA GLN A 116 31.59 5.25 -6.70
C GLN A 116 30.36 6.16 -6.86
N ARG A 117 29.19 5.83 -6.29
CA ARG A 117 28.01 6.73 -6.38
C ARG A 117 28.07 7.91 -5.39
N ARG A 118 28.89 7.82 -4.35
CA ARG A 118 29.14 8.90 -3.38
C ARG A 118 30.60 9.37 -3.36
N ALA A 119 31.40 8.97 -4.34
CA ALA A 119 32.57 9.75 -4.70
C ALA A 119 32.02 11.08 -5.20
N LYS A 120 31.90 12.04 -4.28
CA LYS A 120 31.80 13.45 -4.61
C LYS A 120 32.85 13.69 -5.69
N ARG A 121 32.52 14.51 -6.68
CA ARG A 121 33.47 15.20 -7.56
C ARG A 121 34.44 16.02 -6.71
N ALA A 122 35.32 15.35 -5.98
CA ALA A 122 36.38 15.97 -5.18
C ALA A 122 37.62 16.24 -6.04
N ASP A 123 37.58 15.83 -7.31
CA ASP A 123 38.63 16.04 -8.31
C ASP A 123 38.11 16.86 -9.51
N GLU A 124 37.03 17.62 -9.33
CA GLU A 124 36.87 18.84 -10.13
C GLU A 124 37.90 19.83 -9.59
N THR A 125 39.08 19.82 -10.22
CA THR A 125 40.01 20.94 -10.20
C THR A 125 39.19 22.22 -10.26
N PRO A 126 39.32 23.13 -9.29
CA PRO A 126 38.57 24.38 -9.34
C PRO A 126 39.05 25.13 -10.58
N ASP A 127 38.21 25.13 -11.61
CA ASP A 127 38.39 25.98 -12.78
C ASP A 127 38.51 27.43 -12.25
N PRO A 128 39.69 28.07 -12.36
CA PRO A 128 39.90 29.39 -11.77
C PRO A 128 39.01 30.47 -12.40
N LEU A 129 38.28 30.16 -13.49
CA LEU A 129 37.28 31.04 -14.08
C LEU A 129 35.85 30.93 -13.50
N ALA A 130 35.53 29.93 -12.67
CA ALA A 130 34.15 29.72 -12.19
C ALA A 130 33.71 30.61 -11.01
N LYS A 131 34.46 31.68 -10.69
CA LYS A 131 34.20 32.58 -9.53
C LYS A 131 33.13 33.66 -9.73
N ALA A 132 32.31 33.61 -10.77
CA ALA A 132 31.33 34.70 -11.00
C ALA A 132 29.98 34.25 -11.58
N SER A 133 29.43 33.13 -11.11
CA SER A 133 28.01 32.85 -11.35
C SER A 133 27.22 32.82 -10.05
N PRO A 134 26.46 33.89 -9.72
CA PRO A 134 25.57 33.94 -8.55
C PRO A 134 24.30 33.06 -8.72
N ALA A 135 24.34 32.05 -9.60
CA ALA A 135 23.15 31.34 -10.08
C ALA A 135 23.01 29.89 -9.57
N ASN A 136 23.90 29.40 -8.70
CA ASN A 136 23.81 28.03 -8.19
C ASN A 136 23.44 27.97 -6.71
N ASP A 137 22.37 28.68 -6.38
CA ASP A 137 21.65 28.59 -5.11
C ASP A 137 20.73 27.36 -5.11
N ARG A 138 21.35 26.17 -5.07
CA ARG A 138 20.62 24.89 -4.95
C ARG A 138 20.23 24.57 -3.50
N ASN A 139 20.43 25.50 -2.58
CA ASN A 139 20.03 25.38 -1.18
C ASN A 139 18.83 26.29 -0.83
N ARG A 140 18.08 26.75 -1.83
CA ARG A 140 16.83 27.51 -1.69
C ARG A 140 15.62 26.63 -1.36
N TRP A 141 15.78 25.64 -0.48
CA TRP A 141 14.65 24.92 0.13
C TRP A 141 14.62 25.09 1.66
N ASP A 142 15.67 25.66 2.26
CA ASP A 142 15.75 25.95 3.70
C ASP A 142 15.12 27.32 4.08
N LEU A 143 14.44 27.99 3.13
CA LEU A 143 13.74 29.28 3.33
C LEU A 143 12.23 29.21 3.06
N ILE A 144 11.65 28.01 2.93
CA ILE A 144 10.19 27.89 2.97
C ILE A 144 9.81 27.97 4.44
N GLU A 145 9.53 29.17 4.92
CA GLU A 145 8.94 29.41 6.23
C GLU A 145 7.59 28.68 6.28
N ASP A 146 7.38 27.83 7.30
CA ASP A 146 6.17 27.03 7.52
C ASP A 146 4.87 27.88 7.65
N ASP A 147 4.97 29.21 7.60
CA ASP A 147 3.88 30.18 7.66
C ASP A 147 3.40 30.69 6.28
N MET A 148 3.96 30.22 5.17
CA MET A 148 3.45 30.54 3.83
C MET A 148 2.15 29.77 3.52
N ILE A 149 1.01 30.32 3.95
CA ILE A 149 -0.32 29.90 3.51
C ILE A 149 -0.50 30.35 2.05
N ILE A 150 -0.52 29.39 1.13
CA ILE A 150 -0.91 29.65 -0.26
C ILE A 150 -2.43 29.79 -0.28
N GLU A 151 -2.91 31.03 -0.28
CA GLU A 151 -4.31 31.34 -0.58
C GLU A 151 -4.55 31.07 -2.07
N ILE A 152 -5.06 29.87 -2.38
CA ILE A 152 -5.53 29.54 -3.72
C ILE A 152 -6.87 30.23 -3.89
N THR A 153 -6.87 31.43 -4.46
CA THR A 153 -8.09 32.05 -4.98
C THR A 153 -8.51 31.26 -6.21
N VAL A 154 -9.53 30.41 -6.07
CA VAL A 154 -10.20 29.82 -7.21
C VAL A 154 -10.97 30.94 -7.88
N GLU A 155 -10.41 31.48 -8.97
CA GLU A 155 -11.19 32.31 -9.88
C GLU A 155 -12.20 31.38 -10.54
N ASP A 156 -13.47 31.52 -10.15
CA ASP A 156 -14.60 30.85 -10.76
C ASP A 156 -14.76 31.37 -12.20
N ASP A 157 -13.99 30.78 -13.12
CA ASP A 157 -14.23 30.85 -14.56
C ASP A 157 -15.53 30.11 -14.89
N THR A 158 -16.64 30.71 -14.46
CA THR A 158 -18.04 30.31 -14.67
C THR A 158 -18.50 30.61 -16.10
N SER A 159 -17.61 30.48 -17.09
CA SER A 159 -17.95 30.54 -18.51
C SER A 159 -18.18 29.14 -19.13
N GLY A 160 -17.91 28.07 -18.37
CA GLY A 160 -18.34 26.71 -18.73
C GLY A 160 -19.76 26.45 -18.25
N GLY A 161 -20.75 26.62 -19.13
CA GLY A 161 -22.12 26.18 -18.88
C GLY A 161 -22.18 24.70 -18.45
N PRO A 162 -23.28 24.25 -17.83
CA PRO A 162 -23.43 22.87 -17.39
C PRO A 162 -23.16 21.93 -18.56
N ILE A 163 -22.06 21.18 -18.48
CA ILE A 163 -21.84 20.05 -19.36
C ILE A 163 -22.88 19.03 -18.89
N ASP A 164 -24.04 19.07 -19.52
CA ASP A 164 -25.07 18.04 -19.41
C ASP A 164 -24.49 16.79 -20.09
N ILE A 165 -23.65 16.06 -19.34
CA ILE A 165 -23.21 14.72 -19.73
C ILE A 165 -24.44 13.85 -19.57
N GLY A 166 -25.29 13.87 -20.59
CA GLY A 166 -26.52 13.11 -20.65
C GLY A 166 -26.24 11.66 -20.24
N PHE A 167 -26.90 11.23 -19.18
CA PHE A 167 -26.73 9.90 -18.59
C PHE A 167 -27.17 8.76 -19.54
N ASP A 168 -27.75 9.12 -20.69
CA ASP A 168 -28.17 8.22 -21.77
C ASP A 168 -26.99 7.60 -22.55
N ASP A 169 -25.74 8.03 -22.31
CA ASP A 169 -24.57 7.50 -23.03
C ASP A 169 -23.99 6.20 -22.42
N LEU A 170 -24.45 5.81 -21.21
CA LEU A 170 -24.01 4.57 -20.56
C LEU A 170 -24.69 3.31 -21.14
N THR A 171 -25.83 3.44 -21.82
CA THR A 171 -26.50 2.32 -22.49
C THR A 171 -25.83 1.95 -23.81
N GLN A 172 -25.27 2.91 -24.55
CA GLN A 172 -24.53 2.66 -25.79
C GLN A 172 -23.29 1.78 -25.56
N ILE A 173 -22.59 1.95 -24.44
CA ILE A 173 -21.43 1.11 -24.08
C ILE A 173 -21.84 -0.35 -23.86
N ARG A 174 -23.06 -0.61 -23.34
CA ARG A 174 -23.56 -1.98 -23.13
C ARG A 174 -23.94 -2.66 -24.45
N GLU A 175 -24.51 -1.92 -25.40
CA GLU A 175 -24.86 -2.45 -26.73
C GLU A 175 -23.60 -2.77 -27.55
N LEU A 176 -22.58 -1.90 -27.50
CA LEU A 176 -21.30 -2.12 -28.18
C LEU A 176 -20.57 -3.39 -27.68
N ILE A 177 -20.68 -3.71 -26.39
CA ILE A 177 -20.11 -4.94 -25.81
C ILE A 177 -20.86 -6.20 -26.29
N HIS A 178 -22.17 -6.09 -26.56
CA HIS A 178 -22.97 -7.20 -27.07
C HIS A 178 -22.72 -7.46 -28.57
N GLU A 179 -22.56 -6.41 -29.38
CA GLU A 179 -22.25 -6.54 -30.81
C GLU A 179 -20.86 -7.11 -31.08
N LEU A 180 -19.88 -6.86 -30.20
CA LEU A 180 -18.51 -7.37 -30.36
C LEU A 180 -18.34 -8.84 -29.91
N ARG A 181 -19.40 -9.50 -29.41
CA ARG A 181 -19.32 -10.85 -28.83
C ARG A 181 -19.82 -12.07 -29.63
N PRO A 182 -20.22 -12.03 -30.92
CA PRO A 182 -20.78 -13.22 -31.57
C PRO A 182 -19.75 -14.18 -32.22
N ALA A 183 -18.43 -13.93 -32.14
CA ALA A 183 -17.46 -14.74 -32.89
C ALA A 183 -16.65 -15.80 -32.09
N GLU A 184 -16.68 -15.79 -30.75
CA GLU A 184 -15.77 -16.65 -29.95
C GLU A 184 -16.41 -17.96 -29.42
N LEU A 185 -17.68 -18.25 -29.75
CA LEU A 185 -18.39 -19.46 -29.28
C LEU A 185 -18.79 -20.44 -30.40
N ALA A 186 -18.27 -20.26 -31.62
CA ALA A 186 -18.51 -21.15 -32.76
C ALA A 186 -17.27 -21.97 -33.16
N GLY A 187 -16.44 -22.36 -32.20
CA GLY A 187 -15.28 -23.25 -32.39
C GLY A 187 -15.13 -24.22 -31.22
#